data_AF-A0A0B7GLI3-F1
#
_entry.id   AF-A0A0B7GLI3-F1
#
_cell.length_a   1.000
_cell.length_b   1.000
_cell.length_c   1.000
_cell.angle_alpha   90.00
_cell.angle_beta   90.00
_cell.angle_gamma   90.00
#
_symmetry.space_group_name_H-M   'P 1'
#
loop_
_entity.id
_entity.type
_entity.pdbx_description
1 polymer ?
#
loop_
_entity_poly.entity_id
_entity_poly.type
_entity_poly.pdbx_seq_one_letter_code
_entity_poly.pdbx_strand_id
1 'polypeptide(L)'
;MLRFKNMLIFICFVVFLVVGIKLYFNDQSHKEFLQLKEDFKRDDKITVLEQLMASEKYATDIRKAGYIIQPDGAIRLDGGINPLEIEGDLHLKIAYPGGNEVIVFFETEFDGTIINCQYILNDNLNIVRSYYSQINKQNINEQVSISQSEEARLLKIVQDEIDGFVKKMYQTLYG
;
A
#
# COMPACT_ATOMS: atom_id res chain seq x y z
N MET A 1 -31.07 13.90 -46.43
CA MET A 1 -29.79 13.18 -46.63
C MET A 1 -28.62 13.79 -45.85
N LEU A 2 -28.41 15.12 -45.88
CA LEU A 2 -27.26 15.78 -45.22
C LEU A 2 -27.21 15.61 -43.68
N ARG A 3 -28.35 15.65 -42.98
CA ARG A 3 -28.44 15.43 -41.52
C ARG A 3 -28.00 14.02 -41.08
N PHE A 4 -28.37 12.99 -41.85
CA PHE A 4 -27.96 11.61 -41.55
C PHE A 4 -26.46 11.40 -41.77
N LYS A 5 -25.89 11.98 -42.83
CA LYS A 5 -24.45 11.91 -43.10
C LYS A 5 -23.63 12.57 -41.97
N ASN A 6 -24.05 13.75 -41.53
CA ASN A 6 -23.36 14.48 -40.44
C ASN A 6 -23.51 13.76 -39.09
N MET A 7 -24.67 13.16 -38.82
CA MET A 7 -24.88 12.35 -37.62
C MET A 7 -24.01 11.08 -37.62
N LEU A 8 -23.89 10.40 -38.78
CA LEU A 8 -23.03 9.23 -38.92
C LEU A 8 -21.55 9.57 -38.69
N ILE A 9 -21.07 10.67 -39.26
CA ILE A 9 -19.70 11.16 -39.06
C ILE A 9 -19.45 11.46 -37.58
N PHE A 10 -20.39 12.11 -36.89
CA PHE A 10 -20.28 12.39 -35.46
C PHE A 10 -20.22 11.11 -34.63
N ILE A 11 -21.07 10.12 -34.92
CA ILE A 11 -21.04 8.81 -34.24
C ILE A 11 -19.70 8.11 -34.46
N CYS A 12 -19.19 8.06 -35.69
CA CYS A 12 -17.89 7.47 -36.00
C CYS A 12 -16.75 8.19 -35.24
N PHE A 13 -16.81 9.52 -35.15
CA PHE A 13 -15.82 10.30 -34.40
C PHE A 13 -15.87 9.99 -32.90
N VAL A 14 -17.06 9.94 -32.29
CA VAL A 14 -17.21 9.58 -30.86
C VAL A 14 -16.70 8.18 -30.59
N VAL A 15 -17.03 7.20 -31.44
CA VAL A 15 -16.52 5.83 -31.30
C VAL A 15 -15.00 5.80 -31.41
N PHE A 16 -14.42 6.49 -32.40
CA PHE A 16 -12.98 6.59 -32.57
C PHE A 16 -12.29 7.20 -31.34
N LEU A 17 -12.88 8.25 -30.77
CA LEU A 17 -12.37 8.93 -29.58
C LEU A 17 -12.42 8.00 -28.36
N VAL A 18 -13.53 7.30 -28.13
CA VAL A 18 -13.66 6.32 -27.02
C VAL A 18 -12.65 5.18 -27.17
N VAL A 19 -12.46 4.66 -28.38
CA VAL A 19 -11.45 3.61 -28.64
C VAL A 19 -10.04 4.15 -28.41
N GLY A 20 -9.73 5.35 -28.91
CA GLY A 20 -8.44 6.00 -28.72
C GLY A 20 -8.11 6.21 -27.24
N ILE A 21 -9.07 6.68 -26.44
CA ILE A 21 -8.93 6.82 -24.99
C ILE A 21 -8.67 5.47 -24.32
N LYS A 22 -9.44 4.43 -24.68
CA LYS A 22 -9.24 3.08 -24.11
C LYS A 22 -7.84 2.52 -24.43
N LEU A 23 -7.38 2.69 -25.67
CA LEU A 23 -6.05 2.25 -26.08
C LEU A 23 -4.94 2.97 -25.32
N TYR A 24 -5.08 4.29 -25.15
CA TYR A 24 -4.14 5.10 -24.39
C TYR A 24 -4.03 4.63 -22.93
N PHE A 25 -5.17 4.44 -22.25
CA PHE A 25 -5.16 3.94 -20.87
C PHE A 25 -4.62 2.52 -20.75
N ASN A 26 -4.88 1.67 -21.75
CA ASN A 26 -4.34 0.31 -21.77
C ASN A 26 -2.81 0.29 -21.93
N ASP A 27 -2.26 1.10 -22.84
CA ASP A 27 -0.81 1.24 -23.03
C ASP A 27 -0.13 1.81 -21.76
N GLN A 28 -0.74 2.83 -21.15
CA GLN A 28 -0.26 3.42 -19.89
C GLN A 28 -0.25 2.39 -18.75
N SER A 29 -1.36 1.65 -18.56
CA SER A 29 -1.46 0.60 -17.54
C SER A 29 -0.42 -0.51 -17.77
N HIS A 30 -0.17 -0.89 -19.02
CA HIS A 30 0.85 -1.87 -19.35
C HIS A 30 2.27 -1.39 -19.00
N LYS A 31 2.60 -0.12 -19.28
CA LYS A 31 3.88 0.47 -18.90
C LYS A 31 4.06 0.52 -17.38
N GLU A 32 3.03 0.91 -16.64
CA GLU A 32 3.04 0.90 -15.17
C GLU A 32 3.27 -0.52 -14.61
N PHE A 33 2.62 -1.52 -15.19
CA PHE A 33 2.80 -2.92 -14.78
C PHE A 33 4.23 -3.44 -15.03
N LEU A 34 4.87 -3.01 -16.13
CA LEU A 34 6.27 -3.33 -16.41
C LEU A 34 7.23 -2.56 -15.49
N GLN A 35 6.94 -1.29 -15.20
CA GLN A 35 7.74 -0.48 -14.29
C GLN A 35 7.74 -1.07 -12.88
N LEU A 36 6.56 -1.43 -12.35
CA LEU A 36 6.43 -2.10 -11.07
C LEU A 36 7.28 -3.38 -11.01
N LYS A 37 7.33 -4.15 -12.10
CA LYS A 37 8.18 -5.36 -12.19
C LYS A 37 9.66 -5.04 -12.03
N GLU A 38 10.12 -3.93 -12.59
CA GLU A 38 11.50 -3.48 -12.45
C GLU A 38 11.78 -2.95 -11.04
N ASP A 39 10.82 -2.27 -10.41
CA ASP A 39 10.96 -1.75 -9.05
C ASP A 39 11.06 -2.88 -8.02
N PHE A 40 10.30 -3.97 -8.21
CA PHE A 40 10.49 -5.22 -7.46
C PHE A 40 11.91 -5.78 -7.58
N LYS A 41 12.54 -5.71 -8.76
CA LYS A 41 13.91 -6.24 -8.98
C LYS A 41 14.98 -5.36 -8.37
N ARG A 42 14.70 -4.06 -8.19
CA ARG A 42 15.60 -3.10 -7.57
C ARG A 42 15.56 -3.14 -6.04
N ASP A 43 14.69 -3.96 -5.47
CA ASP A 43 14.42 -4.06 -4.03
C ASP A 43 13.98 -2.72 -3.42
N ASP A 44 13.31 -1.87 -4.21
CA ASP A 44 12.80 -0.58 -3.78
C ASP A 44 11.42 -0.74 -3.14
N LYS A 45 11.41 -1.17 -1.88
CA LYS A 45 10.22 -1.64 -1.17
C LYS A 45 9.19 -0.53 -0.95
N ILE A 46 9.62 0.69 -0.68
CA ILE A 46 8.72 1.82 -0.49
C ILE A 46 8.07 2.23 -1.81
N THR A 47 8.83 2.30 -2.90
CA THR A 47 8.26 2.56 -4.23
C THR A 47 7.27 1.47 -4.63
N VAL A 48 7.60 0.20 -4.36
CA VAL A 48 6.69 -0.92 -4.60
C VAL A 48 5.39 -0.78 -3.77
N LEU A 49 5.50 -0.49 -2.47
CA LEU A 49 4.33 -0.27 -1.60
C LEU A 49 3.49 0.91 -2.12
N GLU A 50 4.11 2.03 -2.46
CA GLU A 50 3.44 3.22 -3.00
C GLU A 50 2.64 2.85 -4.26
N GLN A 51 3.26 2.17 -5.22
CA GLN A 51 2.59 1.77 -6.46
C GLN A 51 1.46 0.77 -6.24
N LEU A 52 1.63 -0.20 -5.34
CA LEU A 52 0.62 -1.20 -5.01
C LEU A 52 -0.57 -0.57 -4.27
N MET A 53 -0.32 0.41 -3.42
CA MET A 53 -1.35 1.08 -2.61
C MET A 53 -1.97 2.29 -3.32
N ALA A 54 -1.38 2.80 -4.40
CA ALA A 54 -1.90 3.96 -5.15
C ALA A 54 -3.17 3.69 -5.96
N SER A 55 -3.55 2.42 -6.16
CA SER A 55 -4.68 2.09 -7.04
C SER A 55 -5.42 0.83 -6.62
N GLU A 56 -6.75 0.91 -6.70
CA GLU A 56 -7.67 -0.21 -6.50
C GLU A 56 -7.40 -1.38 -7.45
N LYS A 57 -6.69 -1.16 -8.57
CA LYS A 57 -6.37 -2.19 -9.55
C LYS A 57 -5.64 -3.39 -8.93
N TYR A 58 -4.87 -3.16 -7.87
CA TYR A 58 -4.15 -4.21 -7.14
C TYR A 58 -4.93 -4.79 -5.96
N ALA A 59 -6.08 -4.22 -5.59
CA ALA A 59 -6.86 -4.63 -4.42
C ALA A 59 -7.23 -6.12 -4.46
N THR A 60 -7.63 -6.61 -5.64
CA THR A 60 -7.97 -8.02 -5.83
C THR A 60 -6.75 -8.92 -5.64
N ASP A 61 -5.59 -8.55 -6.17
CA ASP A 61 -4.38 -9.35 -6.07
C ASP A 61 -3.77 -9.32 -4.66
N ILE A 62 -3.85 -8.19 -3.96
CA ILE A 62 -3.48 -8.05 -2.55
C ILE A 62 -4.32 -9.01 -1.68
N ARG A 63 -5.64 -9.05 -1.88
CA ARG A 63 -6.52 -9.99 -1.16
C ARG A 63 -6.23 -11.45 -1.52
N LYS A 64 -5.99 -11.76 -2.80
CA LYS A 64 -5.58 -13.12 -3.24
C LYS A 64 -4.24 -13.56 -2.63
N ALA A 65 -3.32 -12.61 -2.45
CA ALA A 65 -2.05 -12.84 -1.80
C ALA A 65 -2.18 -13.10 -0.29
N GLY A 66 -3.35 -12.85 0.30
CA GLY A 66 -3.70 -13.15 1.69
C GLY A 66 -3.68 -11.92 2.61
N TYR A 67 -3.55 -10.72 2.07
CA TYR A 67 -3.47 -9.48 2.85
C TYR A 67 -4.82 -8.77 2.95
N ILE A 68 -4.95 -7.96 3.99
CA ILE A 68 -6.21 -7.27 4.32
C ILE A 68 -6.11 -5.82 3.85
N ILE A 69 -7.20 -5.35 3.24
CA ILE A 69 -7.39 -3.96 2.83
C ILE A 69 -8.87 -3.62 3.02
N GLN A 70 -9.20 -2.32 3.03
CA GLN A 70 -10.60 -1.89 3.11
C GLN A 70 -11.50 -2.54 2.04
N PRO A 71 -12.81 -2.71 2.30
CA PRO A 71 -13.78 -3.10 1.27
C PRO A 71 -13.77 -2.12 0.09
N ASP A 72 -14.14 -2.58 -1.10
CA ASP A 72 -14.07 -1.77 -2.33
C ASP A 72 -14.83 -0.43 -2.21
N GLY A 73 -15.99 -0.41 -1.54
CA GLY A 73 -16.76 0.81 -1.31
C GLY A 73 -16.13 1.80 -0.31
N ALA A 74 -15.05 1.42 0.36
CA ALA A 74 -14.29 2.25 1.29
C ALA A 74 -12.87 2.58 0.76
N ILE A 75 -12.52 2.13 -0.44
CA ILE A 75 -11.31 2.58 -1.13
C ILE A 75 -11.52 4.06 -1.47
N ARG A 76 -10.45 4.86 -1.35
CA ARG A 76 -10.52 6.30 -1.61
C ARG A 76 -10.97 6.57 -3.05
N LEU A 77 -11.57 7.73 -3.30
CA LEU A 77 -12.03 8.13 -4.64
C LEU A 77 -10.90 8.17 -5.68
N ASP A 78 -9.66 8.36 -5.24
CA ASP A 78 -8.46 8.30 -6.08
C ASP A 78 -7.89 6.88 -6.24
N GLY A 79 -8.57 5.86 -5.71
CA GLY A 79 -8.15 4.46 -5.75
C GLY A 79 -7.14 4.08 -4.67
N GLY A 80 -6.73 5.00 -3.80
CA GLY A 80 -5.73 4.74 -2.77
C GLY A 80 -6.21 3.75 -1.70
N ILE A 81 -5.41 2.70 -1.47
CA ILE A 81 -5.53 1.75 -0.37
C ILE A 81 -4.87 2.36 0.87
N ASN A 82 -5.64 2.46 1.95
CA ASN A 82 -5.18 2.95 3.24
C ASN A 82 -6.15 2.53 4.36
N PRO A 83 -5.74 1.70 5.34
CA PRO A 83 -4.44 1.03 5.43
C PRO A 83 -4.37 -0.25 4.59
N LEU A 84 -3.13 -0.71 4.33
CA LEU A 84 -2.83 -2.12 4.07
C LEU A 84 -2.55 -2.80 5.41
N GLU A 85 -3.14 -3.96 5.66
CA GLU A 85 -2.88 -4.74 6.88
C GLU A 85 -2.20 -6.08 6.58
N ILE A 86 -1.17 -6.38 7.37
CA ILE A 86 -0.38 -7.62 7.29
C ILE A 86 -0.55 -8.34 8.62
N GLU A 87 -1.10 -9.55 8.57
CA GLU A 87 -1.17 -10.46 9.70
C GLU A 87 0.08 -11.35 9.74
N GLY A 88 0.85 -11.27 10.81
CA GLY A 88 2.05 -12.08 11.03
C GLY A 88 2.35 -12.27 12.52
N ASP A 89 3.63 -12.12 12.86
CA ASP A 89 4.08 -12.04 14.26
C ASP A 89 3.59 -10.73 14.91
N LEU A 90 3.43 -9.67 14.11
CA LEU A 90 2.72 -8.45 14.45
C LEU A 90 1.53 -8.25 13.50
N HIS A 91 0.50 -7.58 14.00
CA HIS A 91 -0.55 -7.05 13.15
C HIS A 91 -0.15 -5.65 12.68
N LEU A 92 0.39 -5.55 11.47
CA LEU A 92 0.82 -4.27 10.90
C LEU A 92 -0.32 -3.59 10.17
N LYS A 93 -0.45 -2.28 10.39
CA LYS A 93 -1.25 -1.38 9.56
C LYS A 93 -0.31 -0.38 8.90
N ILE A 94 -0.13 -0.54 7.60
CA ILE A 94 0.70 0.31 6.76
C ILE A 94 -0.18 1.41 6.21
N ALA A 95 0.12 2.65 6.59
CA ALA A 95 -0.52 3.80 6.00
C ALA A 95 -0.01 4.01 4.57
N TYR A 96 -0.82 4.69 3.75
CA TYR A 96 -0.42 5.08 2.39
C TYR A 96 0.98 5.75 2.39
N PRO A 97 1.99 5.17 1.73
CA PRO A 97 3.35 5.74 1.70
C PRO A 97 3.36 7.12 1.05
N GLY A 98 4.28 7.99 1.47
CA GLY A 98 4.42 9.31 0.87
C GLY A 98 5.76 9.96 1.20
N GLY A 99 6.39 10.55 0.17
CA GLY A 99 7.63 11.30 0.36
C GLY A 99 8.82 10.44 0.82
N ASN A 100 8.96 9.23 0.27
CA ASN A 100 10.03 8.27 0.59
C ASN A 100 10.00 7.76 2.05
N GLU A 101 8.84 7.91 2.70
CA GLU A 101 8.58 7.38 4.02
C GLU A 101 7.29 6.56 4.03
N VAL A 102 7.27 5.55 4.90
CA VAL A 102 6.07 4.77 5.21
C VAL A 102 5.81 4.80 6.71
N ILE A 103 4.54 4.94 7.07
CA ILE A 103 4.10 4.88 8.46
C ILE A 103 3.52 3.50 8.72
N VAL A 104 4.06 2.81 9.73
CA VAL A 104 3.61 1.49 10.17
C VAL A 104 3.10 1.60 11.59
N PHE A 105 1.85 1.20 11.80
CA PHE A 105 1.25 1.08 13.12
C PHE A 105 1.13 -0.39 13.49
N PHE A 106 1.39 -0.71 14.75
CA PHE A 106 1.17 -2.04 15.31
C PHE A 106 1.05 -1.95 16.82
N GLU A 107 0.60 -3.03 17.44
CA GLU A 107 0.58 -3.17 18.90
C GLU A 107 1.56 -4.26 19.32
N THR A 108 2.19 -4.08 20.46
CA THR A 108 2.99 -5.11 21.14
C THR A 108 2.60 -5.17 22.60
N GLU A 109 2.81 -6.31 23.24
CA GLU A 109 2.56 -6.47 24.68
C GLU A 109 3.88 -6.53 25.44
N PHE A 110 3.99 -5.71 26.49
CA PHE A 110 5.11 -5.76 27.43
C PHE A 110 4.57 -5.84 28.85
N ASP A 111 4.91 -6.91 29.56
CA ASP A 111 4.55 -7.13 30.97
C ASP A 111 3.03 -6.98 31.24
N GLY A 112 2.20 -7.53 30.34
CA GLY A 112 0.74 -7.46 30.43
C GLY A 112 0.13 -6.13 29.97
N THR A 113 0.93 -5.21 29.42
CA THR A 113 0.48 -3.90 28.94
C THR A 113 0.62 -3.78 27.43
N ILE A 114 -0.47 -3.41 26.76
CA ILE A 114 -0.48 -3.13 25.32
C ILE A 114 0.17 -1.77 25.07
N ILE A 115 1.19 -1.78 24.21
CA ILE A 115 1.90 -0.60 23.71
C ILE A 115 1.53 -0.43 22.24
N ASN A 116 0.96 0.74 21.92
CA ASN A 116 0.75 1.19 20.56
C ASN A 116 2.07 1.74 20.01
N CYS A 117 2.52 1.17 18.91
CA CYS A 117 3.76 1.53 18.23
C CYS A 117 3.45 2.21 16.90
N GLN A 118 4.19 3.27 16.58
CA GLN A 118 4.18 3.91 15.27
C GLN A 118 5.62 4.11 14.81
N TYR A 119 5.97 3.50 13.68
CA TYR A 119 7.26 3.69 13.01
C TYR A 119 7.07 4.53 11.75
N ILE A 120 7.96 5.50 11.55
CA ILE A 120 8.18 6.18 10.29
C ILE A 120 9.47 5.62 9.73
N LEU A 121 9.38 4.87 8.64
CA LEU A 121 10.49 4.18 8.01
C LEU A 121 10.88 4.87 6.71
N ASN A 122 12.17 4.93 6.39
CA ASN A 122 12.67 5.41 5.09
C ASN A 122 12.69 4.29 4.02
N ASP A 123 13.18 4.62 2.82
CA ASP A 123 13.33 3.69 1.68
C ASP A 123 14.04 2.36 2.01
N ASN A 124 14.95 2.36 3.00
CA ASN A 124 15.66 1.17 3.44
C ASN A 124 14.98 0.45 4.62
N LEU A 125 13.73 0.79 4.91
CA LEU A 125 12.95 0.35 6.06
C LEU A 125 13.64 0.61 7.42
N ASN A 126 14.47 1.66 7.51
CA ASN A 126 15.09 2.07 8.77
C ASN A 126 14.21 3.11 9.47
N ILE A 127 14.14 3.04 10.79
CA ILE A 127 13.40 4.01 11.62
C ILE A 127 14.01 5.40 11.45
N VAL A 128 13.21 6.34 10.95
CA VAL A 128 13.46 7.78 11.00
C VAL A 128 12.92 8.33 12.33
N ARG A 129 11.73 7.88 12.73
CA ARG A 129 11.07 8.24 14.00
C ARG A 129 10.24 7.07 14.51
N SER A 130 10.19 6.94 15.82
CA SER A 130 9.34 5.98 16.52
C SER A 130 8.54 6.67 17.62
N TYR A 131 7.29 6.24 17.81
CA TYR A 131 6.42 6.70 18.87
C TYR A 131 5.80 5.50 19.57
N TYR A 132 5.73 5.58 20.90
CA TYR A 132 5.22 4.53 21.75
C TYR A 132 4.24 5.11 22.75
N SER A 133 3.09 4.50 22.88
CA SER A 133 2.08 4.98 23.82
C SER A 133 1.22 3.85 24.37
N GLN A 134 0.69 4.04 25.58
CA GLN A 134 -0.20 3.07 26.22
C GLN A 134 -1.41 3.80 26.81
N ILE A 135 -2.51 3.06 26.99
CA ILE A 135 -3.64 3.53 27.77
C ILE A 135 -3.43 3.09 29.22
N ASN A 136 -3.24 4.03 30.12
CA ASN A 136 -3.04 3.72 31.54
C ASN A 136 -4.35 3.33 32.24
N LYS A 137 -4.27 2.96 33.52
CA LYS A 137 -5.41 2.51 34.33
C LYS A 137 -6.51 3.57 34.49
N GLN A 138 -6.22 4.83 34.20
CA GLN A 138 -7.15 5.95 34.23
C GLN A 138 -7.75 6.25 32.85
N ASN A 139 -7.55 5.39 31.85
CA ASN A 139 -7.94 5.58 30.44
C ASN A 139 -7.31 6.81 29.77
N ILE A 140 -6.10 7.20 30.21
CA ILE A 140 -5.35 8.30 29.61
C ILE A 140 -4.27 7.71 28.71
N ASN A 141 -4.17 8.24 27.49
CA ASN A 141 -3.07 7.93 26.59
C ASN A 141 -1.79 8.64 27.06
N GLU A 142 -0.74 7.89 27.32
CA GLU A 142 0.56 8.42 27.75
C GLU A 142 1.69 7.87 26.87
N GLN A 143 2.67 8.74 26.62
CA GLN A 143 3.87 8.34 25.90
C GLN A 143 4.75 7.50 26.82
N VAL A 144 5.28 6.40 26.27
CA VAL A 144 6.21 5.51 26.97
C VAL A 144 7.51 5.38 26.19
N SER A 145 8.50 4.76 26.82
CA SER A 145 9.76 4.41 26.17
C SER A 145 9.95 2.91 26.24
N ILE A 146 10.45 2.32 25.15
CA ILE A 146 10.91 0.93 25.14
C ILE A 146 12.43 0.88 25.07
N SER A 147 13.02 -0.27 25.43
CA SER A 147 14.47 -0.46 25.32
C SER A 147 14.91 -0.48 23.85
N GLN A 148 16.15 -0.04 23.57
CA GLN A 148 16.70 -0.08 22.22
C GLN A 148 16.78 -1.51 21.65
N SER A 149 17.06 -2.50 22.51
CA SER A 149 17.05 -3.91 22.10
C SER A 149 15.66 -4.39 21.68
N GLU A 150 14.61 -3.89 22.34
CA GLU A 150 13.23 -4.24 21.99
C GLU A 150 12.78 -3.52 20.70
N GLU A 151 13.12 -2.24 20.54
CA GLU A 151 12.90 -1.51 19.28
C GLU A 151 13.59 -2.21 18.10
N ALA A 152 14.83 -2.67 18.26
CA ALA A 152 15.54 -3.42 17.23
C ALA A 152 14.89 -4.77 16.92
N ARG A 153 14.36 -5.47 17.93
CA ARG A 153 13.62 -6.74 17.76
C ARG A 153 12.33 -6.51 16.96
N LEU A 154 11.53 -5.52 17.35
CA LEU A 154 10.27 -5.18 16.69
C LEU A 154 10.49 -4.68 15.26
N LEU A 155 11.50 -3.82 15.05
CA LEU A 155 11.87 -3.35 13.72
C LEU A 155 12.20 -4.51 12.78
N LYS A 156 12.92 -5.51 13.26
CA LYS A 156 13.25 -6.68 12.45
C LYS A 156 12.01 -7.45 12.01
N ILE A 157 11.03 -7.62 12.89
CA ILE A 157 9.74 -8.26 12.55
C ILE A 157 9.01 -7.45 11.48
N VAL A 158 8.90 -6.13 11.69
CA VAL A 158 8.26 -5.21 10.72
C VAL A 158 8.93 -5.31 9.34
N GLN A 159 10.27 -5.35 9.31
CA GLN A 159 11.03 -5.49 8.07
C GLN A 159 10.78 -6.85 7.40
N ASP A 160 10.81 -7.94 8.16
CA ASP A 160 10.60 -9.30 7.64
C ASP A 160 9.17 -9.47 7.07
N GLU A 161 8.16 -8.86 7.71
CA GLU A 161 6.76 -8.89 7.26
C GLU A 161 6.52 -8.05 5.99
N ILE A 162 7.10 -6.85 5.91
CA ILE A 162 7.06 -6.02 4.69
C ILE A 162 7.77 -6.75 3.53
N ASP A 163 8.92 -7.37 3.80
CA ASP A 163 9.66 -8.16 2.81
C ASP A 163 8.84 -9.36 2.33
N GLY A 164 8.14 -10.02 3.25
CA GLY A 164 7.20 -11.11 2.96
C GLY A 164 6.09 -10.64 2.02
N PHE A 165 5.48 -9.49 2.31
CA PHE A 165 4.48 -8.86 1.46
C PHE A 165 4.99 -8.57 0.05
N VAL A 166 6.12 -7.88 -0.07
CA VAL A 166 6.73 -7.53 -1.36
C VAL A 166 7.01 -8.80 -2.18
N LYS A 167 7.62 -9.82 -1.58
CA LYS A 167 7.90 -11.11 -2.26
C LYS A 167 6.62 -11.81 -2.71
N LYS A 168 5.59 -11.85 -1.87
CA LYS A 168 4.31 -12.49 -2.17
C LYS A 168 3.57 -11.77 -3.29
N MET A 169 3.59 -10.44 -3.28
CA MET A 169 2.98 -9.63 -4.34
C MET A 169 3.69 -9.82 -5.68
N TYR A 170 5.03 -9.90 -5.68
CA TYR A 170 5.77 -10.23 -6.91
C TYR A 170 5.33 -11.59 -7.49
N GLN A 171 5.26 -12.63 -6.65
CA GLN A 171 4.79 -13.95 -7.08
C GLN A 171 3.35 -13.93 -7.58
N THR A 172 2.48 -13.15 -6.94
CA THR A 172 1.06 -13.08 -7.31
C THR A 172 0.86 -12.38 -8.66
N LEU A 173 1.66 -11.35 -8.95
CA LEU A 173 1.53 -10.54 -10.16
C LEU A 173 2.31 -11.09 -11.35
N TYR A 174 3.45 -11.76 -11.12
CA TYR A 174 4.39 -12.15 -12.18
C TYR A 174 4.85 -13.61 -12.14
N GLY A 175 4.41 -14.38 -11.14
CA GLY A 175 4.74 -15.79 -10.98
C GLY A 175 3.85 -16.75 -11.76
#